data_AF-A0A0H2M5J8-F1
#
_entry.id   AF-A0A0H2M5J8-F1
#
_cell.length_a   1.000
_cell.length_b   1.000
_cell.length_c   1.000
_cell.angle_alpha   90.00
_cell.angle_beta   90.00
_cell.angle_gamma   90.00
#
_symmetry.space_group_name_H-M   'P 1'
#
loop_
_entity.id
_entity.type
_entity.pdbx_description
1 polymer ?
#
loop_
_entity_poly.entity_id
_entity_poly.type
_entity_poly.pdbx_seq_one_letter_code
_entity_poly.pdbx_strand_id
1 'polypeptide(L)'
;MALADFQQLVKRMVPEDGETLTESDRDAAIGLAVLRYGTDAPRTLVRDTAWLLAGFLGPLPPDWVDGSALRSAEYPIGRNPASLVEMALYADEGGTLLVVQDMELPAGAQVRVTFGAPHRLDETEDTIPLQHREAVASYAAHSLCRQLSVRYSGERETSINADGSNTESRARNYAARAKEFRSAYFVGIGQVDPYAAGARTASSGVTAASSTAAWPGRLRYGLTRWGRP
;
A
#
# COMPACT_ATOMS: atom_id res chain seq x y z
N MET A 1 20.18 11.23 -8.91
CA MET A 1 19.29 12.39 -9.16
C MET A 1 17.83 12.13 -8.82
N ALA A 2 17.37 10.88 -8.71
CA ALA A 2 15.96 10.59 -8.56
C ALA A 2 15.36 11.02 -7.21
N LEU A 3 15.97 10.61 -6.10
CA LEU A 3 15.50 10.94 -4.75
C LEU A 3 15.52 12.44 -4.43
N ALA A 4 16.56 13.16 -4.85
CA ALA A 4 16.75 14.58 -4.56
C ALA A 4 15.60 15.46 -5.08
N ASP A 5 15.06 15.13 -6.25
CA ASP A 5 13.92 15.84 -6.81
C ASP A 5 12.64 15.64 -5.98
N PHE A 6 12.41 14.43 -5.45
CA PHE A 6 11.29 14.16 -4.55
C PHE A 6 11.45 14.95 -3.24
N GLN A 7 12.66 14.96 -2.66
CA GLN A 7 12.96 15.77 -1.48
C GLN A 7 12.68 17.26 -1.72
N GLN A 8 13.09 17.80 -2.87
CA GLN A 8 12.82 19.19 -3.25
C GLN A 8 11.33 19.46 -3.47
N LEU A 9 10.59 18.52 -4.04
CA LEU A 9 9.16 18.68 -4.29
C LEU A 9 8.36 18.63 -2.99
N VAL A 10 8.67 17.68 -2.10
CA VAL A 10 8.07 17.58 -0.76
C VAL A 10 8.41 18.82 0.08
N LYS A 11 9.65 19.31 0.03
CA LYS A 11 10.08 20.55 0.71
C LYS A 11 9.29 21.78 0.24
N ARG A 12 8.95 21.86 -1.05
CA ARG A 12 8.11 22.93 -1.60
C ARG A 12 6.64 22.81 -1.16
N MET A 13 6.14 21.58 -1.01
CA MET A 13 4.76 21.32 -0.56
C MET A 13 4.56 21.60 0.94
N VAL A 14 5.54 21.25 1.77
CA VAL A 14 5.53 21.47 3.22
C VAL A 14 6.74 22.32 3.60
N PRO A 15 6.66 23.65 3.40
CA PRO A 15 7.70 24.57 3.81
C PRO A 15 7.65 24.72 5.33
N GLU A 16 8.50 23.97 6.02
CA GLU A 16 8.76 24.08 7.45
C GLU A 16 10.26 24.10 7.67
N ASP A 17 10.67 24.84 8.70
CA ASP A 17 12.07 25.06 9.03
C ASP A 17 12.71 23.78 9.58
N GLY A 18 14.03 23.65 9.40
CA GLY A 18 14.79 22.43 9.73
C GLY A 18 14.78 22.03 11.21
N GLU A 19 14.32 22.92 12.10
CA GLU A 19 14.12 22.65 13.53
C GLU A 19 12.84 21.86 13.82
N THR A 20 11.82 22.00 12.96
CA THR A 20 10.52 21.32 13.12
C THR A 20 10.44 20.04 12.30
N LEU A 21 10.97 20.06 11.07
CA LEU A 21 11.05 18.90 10.18
C LEU A 21 12.48 18.71 9.70
N THR A 22 13.08 17.59 10.07
CA THR A 22 14.43 17.24 9.63
C THR A 22 14.42 16.65 8.22
N GLU A 23 15.59 16.58 7.57
CA GLU A 23 15.72 15.88 6.29
C GLU A 23 15.42 14.38 6.42
N SER A 24 15.79 13.77 7.55
CA SER A 24 15.47 12.37 7.86
C SER A 24 13.95 12.11 7.93
N ASP A 25 13.16 13.06 8.45
CA ASP A 25 11.69 12.93 8.50
C ASP A 25 11.09 12.93 7.09
N ARG A 26 11.65 13.76 6.20
CA ARG A 26 11.24 13.81 4.79
C ARG A 26 11.58 12.52 4.06
N ASP A 27 12.78 12.00 4.27
CA ASP A 27 13.23 10.75 3.65
C ASP A 27 12.38 9.56 4.11
N ALA A 28 12.07 9.50 5.42
CA ALA A 28 11.16 8.49 5.96
C ALA A 28 9.75 8.61 5.34
N ALA A 29 9.22 9.83 5.19
CA ALA A 29 7.92 10.06 4.57
C ALA A 29 7.90 9.68 3.08
N ILE A 30 8.98 9.96 2.35
CA ILE A 30 9.15 9.53 0.95
C ILE A 30 9.20 8.00 0.88
N GLY A 31 9.98 7.33 1.75
CA GLY A 31 10.03 5.87 1.81
C GLY A 31 8.66 5.24 2.03
N LEU A 32 7.87 5.77 2.97
CA LEU A 32 6.49 5.33 3.19
C LEU A 32 5.58 5.55 1.97
N ALA A 33 5.75 6.67 1.26
CA ALA A 33 5.00 6.95 0.05
C ALA A 33 5.34 5.99 -1.09
N VAL A 34 6.62 5.64 -1.26
CA VAL A 34 7.06 4.65 -2.25
C VAL A 34 6.48 3.27 -1.96
N LEU A 35 6.50 2.84 -0.69
CA LEU A 35 5.89 1.57 -0.29
C LEU A 35 4.38 1.56 -0.56
N ARG A 36 3.67 2.63 -0.21
CA ARG A 36 2.24 2.75 -0.48
C ARG A 36 1.94 2.70 -1.98
N TYR A 37 2.70 3.45 -2.77
CA TYR A 37 2.57 3.49 -4.22
C TYR A 37 2.88 2.13 -4.86
N GLY A 38 3.87 1.39 -4.35
CA GLY A 38 4.17 0.02 -4.76
C GLY A 38 3.00 -0.95 -4.55
N THR A 39 2.23 -0.78 -3.47
CA THR A 39 1.02 -1.57 -3.22
C THR A 39 -0.13 -1.18 -4.14
N ASP A 40 -0.36 0.12 -4.32
CA ASP A 40 -1.51 0.62 -5.08
C ASP A 40 -1.30 0.46 -6.61
N ALA A 41 -0.05 0.60 -7.09
CA ALA A 41 0.32 0.54 -8.50
C ALA A 41 1.67 -0.21 -8.69
N PRO A 42 1.70 -1.55 -8.49
CA PRO A 42 2.94 -2.31 -8.59
C PRO A 42 3.51 -2.33 -10.01
N ARG A 43 4.84 -2.31 -10.11
CA ARG A 43 5.57 -2.41 -11.39
C ARG A 43 5.31 -3.76 -12.01
N THR A 44 4.94 -3.81 -13.29
CA THR A 44 4.83 -5.07 -14.01
C THR A 44 6.18 -5.43 -14.64
N LEU A 45 6.72 -6.60 -14.29
CA LEU A 45 7.91 -7.17 -14.88
C LEU A 45 7.54 -8.42 -15.69
N VAL A 46 8.27 -8.62 -16.78
CA VAL A 46 8.18 -9.80 -17.62
C VAL A 46 9.58 -10.41 -17.66
N ARG A 47 9.68 -11.67 -17.24
CA ARG A 47 10.94 -12.42 -17.19
C ARG A 47 10.72 -13.83 -17.65
N ASP A 48 11.73 -14.35 -18.33
CA ASP A 48 11.75 -15.72 -18.79
C ASP A 48 12.49 -16.56 -17.74
N THR A 49 11.90 -17.67 -17.33
CA THR A 49 12.48 -18.63 -16.37
C THR A 49 12.55 -20.01 -17.00
N ALA A 50 13.62 -20.75 -16.71
CA ALA A 50 13.85 -22.07 -17.27
C ALA A 50 13.45 -23.17 -16.27
N TRP A 51 12.63 -24.11 -16.72
CA TRP A 51 12.36 -25.34 -15.97
C TRP A 51 13.60 -26.23 -15.98
N LEU A 52 14.18 -26.48 -14.80
CA LEU A 52 15.42 -27.25 -14.68
C LEU A 52 15.21 -28.75 -14.90
N LEU A 53 14.06 -29.25 -14.45
CA LEU A 53 13.65 -30.65 -14.55
C LEU A 53 12.27 -30.73 -15.19
N ALA A 54 11.94 -31.89 -15.75
CA ALA A 54 10.59 -32.14 -16.22
C ALA A 54 9.63 -32.26 -15.03
N GLY A 55 8.44 -31.67 -15.14
CA GLY A 55 7.40 -31.76 -14.12
C GLY A 55 6.62 -30.45 -13.94
N PHE A 56 5.95 -30.33 -12.78
CA PHE A 56 5.07 -29.20 -12.46
C PHE A 56 5.78 -28.05 -11.74
N LEU A 57 6.89 -28.33 -11.06
CA LEU A 57 7.59 -27.34 -10.24
C LEU A 57 8.73 -26.67 -11.01
N GLY A 58 8.80 -25.34 -10.90
CA GLY A 58 9.84 -24.52 -11.52
C GLY A 58 10.37 -23.45 -10.56
N PRO A 59 11.57 -22.92 -10.85
CA PRO A 59 12.15 -21.84 -10.07
C PRO A 59 11.38 -20.53 -10.29
N LEU A 60 11.40 -19.65 -9.30
CA LEU A 60 10.94 -18.27 -9.44
C LEU A 60 11.77 -17.54 -10.50
N PRO A 61 11.16 -16.59 -11.24
CA PRO A 61 11.88 -15.81 -12.23
C PRO A 61 12.94 -14.89 -11.58
N PRO A 62 13.93 -14.43 -12.35
CA PRO A 62 14.86 -13.41 -11.87
C PRO A 62 14.10 -12.14 -11.46
N ASP A 63 14.68 -11.36 -10.55
CA ASP A 63 14.08 -10.15 -9.95
C ASP A 63 12.83 -10.41 -9.09
N TRP A 64 12.45 -11.68 -8.85
CA TRP A 64 11.41 -12.00 -7.88
C TRP A 64 11.89 -11.66 -6.47
N VAL A 65 11.06 -10.94 -5.74
CA VAL A 65 11.28 -10.57 -4.34
C VAL A 65 10.06 -10.88 -3.51
N ASP A 66 10.22 -10.98 -2.19
CA ASP A 66 9.09 -11.15 -1.28
C ASP A 66 8.06 -10.03 -1.46
N GLY A 67 6.79 -10.41 -1.52
CA GLY A 67 5.68 -9.50 -1.85
C GLY A 67 5.42 -9.32 -3.36
N SER A 68 6.21 -9.95 -4.23
CA SER A 68 5.87 -10.03 -5.66
C SER A 68 4.60 -10.86 -5.87
N ALA A 69 3.79 -10.46 -6.83
CA ALA A 69 2.51 -11.11 -7.13
C ALA A 69 2.53 -11.68 -8.55
N LEU A 70 2.29 -12.98 -8.69
CA LEU A 70 2.14 -13.62 -9.99
C LEU A 70 0.91 -13.05 -10.71
N ARG A 71 1.06 -12.68 -11.98
CA ARG A 71 -0.07 -12.19 -12.81
C ARG A 71 -0.45 -13.17 -13.90
N SER A 72 0.53 -13.63 -14.67
CA SER A 72 0.31 -14.61 -15.73
C SER A 72 1.61 -15.30 -16.11
N ALA A 73 1.50 -16.46 -16.75
CA ALA A 73 2.61 -17.16 -17.35
C ALA A 73 2.25 -17.59 -18.77
N GLU A 74 3.23 -17.54 -19.68
CA GLU A 74 3.08 -17.94 -21.08
C GLU A 74 4.04 -19.08 -21.41
N TYR A 75 3.48 -20.14 -21.98
CA TYR A 75 4.23 -21.25 -22.54
C TYR A 75 3.38 -21.99 -23.59
N PRO A 76 3.93 -22.34 -24.77
CA PRO A 76 5.22 -21.91 -25.31
C PRO A 76 5.25 -20.41 -25.64
N ILE A 77 6.41 -19.78 -25.48
CA ILE A 77 6.61 -18.34 -25.73
C ILE A 77 6.47 -18.01 -27.22
N GLY A 78 5.80 -16.91 -27.54
CA GLY A 78 5.78 -16.31 -28.89
C GLY A 78 4.65 -16.77 -29.79
N ARG A 79 3.62 -17.42 -29.24
CA ARG A 79 2.41 -17.77 -30.01
C ARG A 79 1.48 -16.58 -30.17
N ASN A 80 0.69 -16.59 -31.25
CA ASN A 80 -0.37 -15.60 -31.50
C ASN A 80 -1.70 -16.33 -31.79
N PRO A 81 -2.69 -16.29 -30.88
CA PRO A 81 -2.67 -15.63 -29.57
C PRO A 81 -1.70 -16.30 -28.57
N ALA A 82 -1.31 -15.56 -27.53
CA ALA A 82 -0.41 -16.06 -26.49
C ALA A 82 -1.01 -17.27 -25.77
N SER A 83 -0.19 -18.29 -25.53
CA SER A 83 -0.59 -19.51 -24.83
C SER A 83 -0.34 -19.33 -23.33
N LEU A 84 -1.40 -18.94 -22.60
CA LEU A 84 -1.32 -18.74 -21.16
C LEU A 84 -1.44 -20.07 -20.41
N VAL A 85 -0.63 -20.22 -19.37
CA VAL A 85 -0.62 -21.40 -18.51
C VAL A 85 -0.99 -20.97 -17.10
N GLU A 86 -1.89 -21.72 -16.46
CA GLU A 86 -2.26 -21.47 -15.07
C GLU A 86 -1.12 -21.90 -14.14
N MET A 87 -0.66 -20.95 -13.32
CA MET A 87 0.42 -21.15 -12.37
C MET A 87 0.04 -20.60 -11.00
N ALA A 88 0.54 -21.24 -9.96
CA ALA A 88 0.44 -20.78 -8.58
C ALA A 88 1.81 -20.76 -7.90
N LEU A 89 1.84 -20.17 -6.71
CA LEU A 89 2.99 -20.23 -5.81
C LEU A 89 2.81 -21.40 -4.86
N TYR A 90 3.85 -22.22 -4.74
CA TYR A 90 3.93 -23.30 -3.77
C TYR A 90 5.09 -23.00 -2.82
N ALA A 91 4.80 -22.92 -1.53
CA ALA A 91 5.81 -22.71 -0.50
C ALA A 91 5.99 -23.98 0.33
N ASP A 92 7.24 -24.41 0.50
CA ASP A 92 7.65 -25.48 1.41
C ASP A 92 8.77 -25.00 2.35
N GLU A 93 9.34 -25.93 3.14
CA GLU A 93 10.43 -25.63 4.08
C GLU A 93 11.75 -25.20 3.39
N GLY A 94 11.93 -25.54 2.11
CA GLY A 94 13.06 -25.20 1.27
C GLY A 94 12.88 -23.91 0.46
N GLY A 95 11.67 -23.35 0.38
CA GLY A 95 11.41 -22.04 -0.22
C GLY A 95 10.11 -21.97 -1.02
N THR A 96 9.96 -20.90 -1.80
CA THR A 96 8.81 -20.71 -2.70
C THR A 96 9.20 -21.07 -4.13
N LEU A 97 8.33 -21.82 -4.80
CA LEU A 97 8.46 -22.29 -6.18
C LEU A 97 7.21 -21.93 -6.99
N LEU A 98 7.35 -21.92 -8.31
CA LEU A 98 6.21 -21.91 -9.22
C LEU A 98 5.69 -23.33 -9.40
N VAL A 99 4.37 -23.48 -9.38
CA VAL A 99 3.70 -24.73 -9.75
C VAL A 99 2.77 -24.49 -10.94
N VAL A 100 2.95 -25.29 -11.99
CA VAL A 100 2.01 -25.37 -13.10
C VAL A 100 0.86 -26.29 -12.70
N GLN A 101 -0.38 -25.90 -13.00
CA GLN A 101 -1.55 -26.69 -12.61
C GLN A 101 -2.03 -27.66 -13.69
N ASP A 102 -1.92 -27.26 -14.95
CA ASP A 102 -2.63 -27.94 -16.04
C ASP A 102 -1.78 -28.95 -16.82
N MET A 103 -0.45 -28.81 -16.77
CA MET A 103 0.46 -29.62 -17.57
C MET A 103 1.85 -29.74 -16.97
N GLU A 104 2.50 -30.86 -17.25
CA GLU A 104 3.94 -31.01 -17.02
C GLU A 104 4.72 -30.26 -18.09
N LEU A 105 5.74 -29.53 -17.65
CA LEU A 105 6.68 -28.88 -18.55
C LEU A 105 7.90 -29.78 -18.76
N PRO A 106 8.44 -29.87 -19.99
CA PRO A 106 9.67 -30.61 -20.23
C PRO A 106 10.88 -29.89 -19.61
N ALA A 107 11.92 -30.66 -19.30
CA ALA A 107 13.19 -30.09 -18.85
C ALA A 107 13.75 -29.12 -19.91
N GLY A 108 14.21 -27.95 -19.48
CA GLY A 108 14.69 -26.86 -20.34
C GLY A 108 13.59 -25.98 -20.93
N ALA A 109 12.30 -26.20 -20.60
CA ALA A 109 11.21 -25.33 -21.04
C ALA A 109 11.42 -23.90 -20.53
N GLN A 110 11.35 -22.92 -21.44
CA GLN A 110 11.34 -21.51 -21.07
C GLN A 110 9.91 -21.00 -20.95
N VAL A 111 9.58 -20.51 -19.77
CA VAL A 111 8.27 -19.93 -19.45
C VAL A 111 8.45 -18.43 -19.25
N ARG A 112 7.61 -17.65 -19.91
CA ARG A 112 7.57 -16.20 -19.71
C ARG A 112 6.59 -15.88 -18.59
N VAL A 113 7.10 -15.38 -17.47
CA VAL A 113 6.33 -15.03 -16.29
C VAL A 113 6.15 -13.52 -16.23
N THR A 114 4.90 -13.09 -16.11
CA THR A 114 4.54 -11.70 -15.83
C THR A 114 4.14 -11.59 -14.36
N PHE A 115 4.80 -10.70 -13.62
CA PHE A 115 4.58 -10.52 -12.19
C PHE A 115 4.66 -9.05 -11.78
N GLY A 116 4.04 -8.73 -10.64
CA GLY A 116 4.17 -7.44 -9.97
C GLY A 116 5.41 -7.42 -9.08
N ALA A 117 6.19 -6.35 -9.16
CA ALA A 117 7.38 -6.09 -8.36
C ALA A 117 7.27 -4.72 -7.65
N PRO A 118 7.94 -4.54 -6.50
CA PRO A 118 7.94 -3.27 -5.79
C PRO A 118 8.68 -2.19 -6.57
N HIS A 119 8.28 -0.94 -6.34
CA HIS A 119 9.01 0.22 -6.83
C HIS A 119 10.27 0.48 -6.00
N ARG A 120 11.30 0.97 -6.67
CA ARG A 120 12.57 1.43 -6.12
C ARG A 120 12.75 2.90 -6.42
N LEU A 121 13.20 3.62 -5.40
CA LEU A 121 13.57 5.03 -5.46
C LEU A 121 14.79 5.22 -4.55
N ASP A 122 15.95 5.42 -5.17
CA ASP A 122 17.20 5.76 -4.47
C ASP A 122 17.93 6.90 -5.19
N GLU A 123 19.20 7.12 -4.87
CA GLU A 123 19.98 8.17 -5.51
C GLU A 123 20.22 7.91 -7.01
N THR A 124 20.20 6.65 -7.43
CA THR A 124 20.61 6.14 -8.75
C THR A 124 19.47 5.53 -9.57
N GLU A 125 18.48 4.90 -8.93
CA GLU A 125 17.36 4.18 -9.54
C GLU A 125 16.03 4.89 -9.23
N ASP A 126 15.27 5.20 -10.29
CA ASP A 126 13.87 5.61 -10.21
C ASP A 126 13.04 4.70 -11.10
N THR A 127 12.10 3.99 -10.50
CA THR A 127 11.17 3.14 -11.24
C THR A 127 9.75 3.71 -11.27
N ILE A 128 9.53 4.86 -10.64
CA ILE A 128 8.23 5.51 -10.58
C ILE A 128 8.01 6.30 -11.88
N PRO A 129 6.89 6.10 -12.59
CA PRO A 129 6.57 6.88 -13.78
C PRO A 129 6.54 8.38 -13.48
N LEU A 130 7.10 9.20 -14.37
CA LEU A 130 7.17 10.66 -14.21
C LEU A 130 5.80 11.29 -13.93
N GLN A 131 4.74 10.79 -14.58
CA GLN A 131 3.35 11.21 -14.39
C GLN A 131 2.82 11.03 -12.96
N HIS A 132 3.36 10.08 -12.19
CA HIS A 132 2.93 9.80 -10.81
C HIS A 132 3.85 10.44 -9.77
N ARG A 133 4.89 11.18 -10.19
CA ARG A 133 5.86 11.80 -9.29
C ARG A 133 5.20 12.75 -8.28
N GLU A 134 4.34 13.64 -8.77
CA GLU A 134 3.62 14.58 -7.92
C GLU A 134 2.66 13.88 -6.96
N ALA A 135 2.02 12.79 -7.41
CA ALA A 135 1.14 11.99 -6.57
C ALA A 135 1.92 11.39 -5.40
N VAL A 136 3.03 10.70 -5.66
CA VAL A 136 3.87 10.08 -4.61
C VAL A 136 4.39 11.13 -3.62
N ALA A 137 4.86 12.27 -4.12
CA ALA A 137 5.29 13.36 -3.24
C ALA A 137 4.14 13.96 -2.42
N SER A 138 2.93 14.05 -2.98
CA SER A 138 1.73 14.45 -2.23
C SER A 138 1.44 13.48 -1.08
N TYR A 139 1.63 12.17 -1.27
CA TYR A 139 1.46 11.21 -0.17
C TYR A 139 2.56 11.35 0.91
N ALA A 140 3.78 11.68 0.53
CA ALA A 140 4.84 12.01 1.50
C ALA A 140 4.47 13.29 2.28
N ALA A 141 4.02 14.34 1.59
CA ALA A 141 3.55 15.59 2.20
C ALA A 141 2.35 15.36 3.15
N HIS A 142 1.41 14.49 2.76
CA HIS A 142 0.32 14.04 3.63
C HIS A 142 0.85 13.47 4.96
N SER A 143 1.84 12.58 4.89
CA SER A 143 2.40 11.92 6.06
C SER A 143 3.08 12.93 6.99
N LEU A 144 3.84 13.89 6.43
CA LEU A 144 4.45 14.97 7.19
C LEU A 144 3.41 15.90 7.83
N CYS A 145 2.39 16.33 7.09
CA CYS A 145 1.32 17.17 7.63
C CYS A 145 0.57 16.46 8.77
N ARG A 146 0.39 15.12 8.70
CA ARG A 146 -0.18 14.36 9.82
C ARG A 146 0.71 14.40 11.05
N GLN A 147 2.02 14.16 10.90
CA GLN A 147 2.97 14.22 12.02
C GLN A 147 2.98 15.61 12.67
N LEU A 148 3.03 16.68 11.86
CA LEU A 148 2.92 18.06 12.33
C LEU A 148 1.62 18.32 13.08
N SER A 149 0.49 17.84 12.55
CA SER A 149 -0.80 18.02 13.22
C SER A 149 -0.83 17.38 14.61
N VAL A 150 -0.22 16.20 14.77
CA VAL A 150 -0.11 15.50 16.06
C VAL A 150 0.81 16.26 17.00
N ARG A 151 1.96 16.74 16.51
CA ARG A 151 2.90 17.54 17.29
C ARG A 151 2.23 18.79 17.87
N TYR A 152 1.66 19.64 17.01
CA TYR A 152 0.97 20.86 17.45
C TYR A 152 -0.28 20.57 18.31
N SER A 153 -0.94 19.42 18.15
CA SER A 153 -2.04 19.05 19.07
C SER A 153 -1.53 18.65 20.47
N GLY A 154 -0.30 18.13 20.56
CA GLY A 154 0.30 17.64 21.79
C GLY A 154 1.10 18.69 22.56
N GLU A 155 1.45 19.80 21.93
CA GLU A 155 2.07 20.96 22.58
C GLU A 155 1.11 21.53 23.64
N ARG A 156 1.36 21.18 24.91
CA ARG A 156 0.64 21.72 26.06
C ARG A 156 1.24 23.07 26.42
N GLU A 157 0.53 24.13 26.04
CA GLU A 157 0.88 25.50 26.40
C GLU A 157 0.78 25.72 27.92
N THR A 158 1.84 26.21 28.55
CA THR A 158 1.86 26.59 29.98
C THR A 158 1.57 28.08 30.21
N SER A 159 1.40 28.87 29.14
CA SER A 159 1.10 30.30 29.19
C SER A 159 -0.38 30.59 28.90
N ILE A 160 -1.01 31.32 29.83
CA ILE A 160 -2.41 31.77 29.74
C ILE A 160 -2.46 32.99 28.82
N ASN A 161 -2.41 32.84 27.49
CA ASN A 161 -2.82 33.84 26.48
C ASN A 161 -2.60 33.36 25.02
N ALA A 162 -3.15 34.14 24.07
CA ALA A 162 -3.16 34.11 22.59
C ALA A 162 -2.29 33.11 21.78
N ASP A 163 -1.17 32.60 22.29
CA ASP A 163 -0.34 31.61 21.58
C ASP A 163 -1.03 30.24 21.47
N GLY A 164 -1.80 29.83 22.49
CA GLY A 164 -2.53 28.55 22.44
C GLY A 164 -3.56 28.45 21.30
N SER A 165 -4.20 29.56 20.91
CA SER A 165 -5.14 29.56 19.78
C SER A 165 -4.42 29.48 18.43
N ASN A 166 -3.18 29.98 18.34
CA ASN A 166 -2.34 29.84 17.16
C ASN A 166 -1.90 28.38 16.97
N THR A 167 -1.51 27.68 18.04
CA THR A 167 -1.07 26.28 18.01
C THR A 167 -2.22 25.35 17.59
N GLU A 168 -3.42 25.51 18.19
CA GLU A 168 -4.60 24.72 17.81
C GLU A 168 -5.02 24.98 16.36
N SER A 169 -4.98 26.23 15.91
CA SER A 169 -5.29 26.59 14.51
C SER A 169 -4.29 25.95 13.54
N ARG A 170 -3.00 25.93 13.87
CA ARG A 170 -1.97 25.23 13.08
C ARG A 170 -2.23 23.74 12.99
N ALA A 171 -2.52 23.09 14.12
CA ALA A 171 -2.84 21.66 14.14
C ALA A 171 -4.03 21.32 13.20
N ARG A 172 -5.11 22.11 13.26
CA ARG A 172 -6.28 21.94 12.38
C ARG A 172 -5.94 22.20 10.91
N ASN A 173 -5.14 23.22 10.61
CA ASN A 173 -4.73 23.54 9.24
C ASN A 173 -3.87 22.42 8.63
N TYR A 174 -2.93 21.85 9.40
CA TYR A 174 -2.13 20.72 8.94
C TYR A 174 -2.96 19.45 8.75
N ALA A 175 -3.92 19.19 9.64
CA ALA A 175 -4.85 18.08 9.48
C ALA A 175 -5.74 18.24 8.22
N ALA A 176 -6.13 19.48 7.86
CA ALA A 176 -6.88 19.77 6.64
C ALA A 176 -6.02 19.53 5.39
N ARG A 177 -4.82 20.13 5.32
CA ARG A 177 -3.86 19.94 4.21
C ARG A 177 -3.48 18.48 4.00
N ALA A 178 -3.32 17.73 5.09
CA ALA A 178 -3.07 16.29 5.00
C ALA A 178 -4.17 15.57 4.21
N LYS A 179 -5.45 15.91 4.42
CA LYS A 179 -6.57 15.29 3.67
C LYS A 179 -6.52 15.66 2.19
N GLU A 180 -6.23 16.92 1.87
CA GLU A 180 -6.10 17.41 0.50
C GLU A 180 -5.00 16.66 -0.26
N PHE A 181 -3.79 16.59 0.31
CA PHE A 181 -2.65 15.90 -0.28
C PHE A 181 -2.89 14.40 -0.47
N ARG A 182 -3.60 13.75 0.47
CA ARG A 182 -4.01 12.35 0.28
C ARG A 182 -4.97 12.20 -0.89
N SER A 183 -5.94 13.10 -1.02
CA SER A 183 -6.87 13.06 -2.16
C SER A 183 -6.14 13.29 -3.48
N ALA A 184 -5.18 14.21 -3.51
CA ALA A 184 -4.35 14.50 -4.67
C ALA A 184 -3.52 13.28 -5.11
N TYR A 185 -2.99 12.50 -4.15
CA TYR A 185 -2.33 11.23 -4.44
C TYR A 185 -3.26 10.26 -5.18
N PHE A 186 -4.44 9.96 -4.61
CA PHE A 186 -5.36 8.99 -5.21
C PHE A 186 -5.88 9.46 -6.57
N VAL A 187 -6.20 10.75 -6.71
CA VAL A 187 -6.56 11.35 -8.01
C VAL A 187 -5.42 11.22 -9.02
N GLY A 188 -4.19 11.50 -8.61
CA GLY A 188 -3.01 11.45 -9.48
C GLY A 188 -2.66 10.04 -9.98
N ILE A 189 -2.97 8.99 -9.20
CA ILE A 189 -2.82 7.59 -9.64
C ILE A 189 -4.09 7.01 -10.28
N GLY A 190 -5.16 7.80 -10.42
CA GLY A 190 -6.43 7.36 -11.01
C GLY A 190 -7.24 6.39 -10.14
N GLN A 191 -7.04 6.39 -8.83
CA GLN A 191 -7.76 5.54 -7.88
C GLN A 191 -8.73 6.33 -7.00
N VAL A 192 -9.68 5.63 -6.38
CA VAL A 192 -10.63 6.23 -5.44
C VAL A 192 -10.00 6.33 -4.06
N ASP A 193 -10.01 7.51 -3.43
CA ASP A 193 -9.59 7.66 -2.03
C ASP A 193 -10.52 6.83 -1.12
N PRO A 194 -9.99 5.80 -0.42
CA PRO A 194 -10.79 4.90 0.42
C PRO A 194 -11.47 5.64 1.58
N TYR A 195 -10.90 6.74 2.05
CA TYR A 195 -11.47 7.53 3.14
C TYR A 195 -12.45 8.61 2.64
N ALA A 196 -12.39 8.99 1.37
CA ALA A 196 -13.40 9.84 0.75
C ALA A 196 -14.66 9.05 0.36
N ALA A 197 -14.50 7.75 0.06
CA ALA A 197 -15.62 6.85 -0.22
C ALA A 197 -16.58 6.74 0.97
N GLY A 198 -16.06 6.60 2.20
CA GLY A 198 -16.88 6.58 3.42
C GLY A 198 -17.62 7.89 3.70
N ALA A 199 -17.06 9.03 3.30
CA ALA A 199 -17.71 10.35 3.44
C ALA A 199 -18.85 10.56 2.44
N ARG A 200 -18.74 10.02 1.21
CA ARG A 200 -19.81 10.08 0.20
C ARG A 200 -21.00 9.20 0.57
N THR A 201 -20.78 8.03 1.16
CA THR A 201 -21.85 7.14 1.65
C THR A 201 -22.66 7.75 2.79
N ALA A 202 -22.11 8.71 3.55
CA ALA A 202 -22.83 9.42 4.60
C ALA A 202 -23.81 10.50 4.05
N SER A 203 -23.66 10.90 2.79
CA SER A 203 -24.52 11.91 2.13
C SER A 203 -25.58 11.32 1.20
N SER A 204 -25.41 10.08 0.76
CA SER A 204 -26.50 9.27 0.21
C SER A 204 -27.23 8.63 1.39
N GLY A 205 -28.53 8.87 1.55
CA GLY A 205 -29.37 8.30 2.62
C GLY A 205 -29.52 6.77 2.60
N VAL A 206 -28.42 6.04 2.59
CA VAL A 206 -28.35 4.61 2.82
C VAL A 206 -27.83 4.43 4.23
N THR A 207 -28.75 4.12 5.13
CA THR A 207 -28.48 3.77 6.52
C THR A 207 -27.32 2.78 6.58
N ALA A 208 -26.23 3.12 7.26
CA ALA A 208 -25.17 2.19 7.57
C ALA A 208 -25.79 0.98 8.30
N ALA A 209 -25.67 -0.22 7.74
CA ALA A 209 -26.03 -1.44 8.44
C ALA A 209 -25.06 -1.62 9.61
N SER A 210 -25.42 -1.13 10.80
CA SER A 210 -24.72 -1.46 12.02
C SER A 210 -25.03 -2.92 12.35
N SER A 211 -24.13 -3.84 12.03
CA SER A 211 -24.17 -5.16 12.65
C SER A 211 -23.65 -5.01 14.08
N THR A 212 -24.55 -4.81 15.03
CA THR A 212 -24.23 -5.06 16.45
C THR A 212 -24.02 -6.56 16.61
N ALA A 213 -22.76 -6.98 16.79
CA ALA A 213 -22.47 -8.32 17.26
C ALA A 213 -22.97 -8.42 18.71
N ALA A 214 -24.20 -8.92 18.88
CA ALA A 214 -24.70 -9.33 20.18
C ALA A 214 -24.02 -10.65 20.54
N TRP A 215 -23.13 -10.61 21.53
CA TRP A 215 -22.59 -11.82 22.13
C TRP A 215 -23.76 -12.66 22.68
N PRO A 216 -23.86 -13.96 22.37
CA PRO A 216 -24.93 -14.79 22.92
C PRO A 216 -24.81 -14.75 24.45
N GLY A 217 -25.84 -14.18 25.10
CA GLY A 217 -25.90 -14.09 26.55
C GLY A 217 -25.80 -15.47 27.17
N ARG A 218 -25.01 -15.60 28.25
CA ARG A 218 -24.92 -16.84 29.03
C ARG A 218 -26.32 -17.35 29.37
N LEU A 219 -26.63 -18.58 28.97
CA LEU A 219 -27.78 -19.33 29.45
C LEU A 219 -27.70 -19.39 30.98
N ARG A 220 -28.58 -18.66 31.66
CA ARG A 220 -28.81 -18.81 33.10
C ARG A 220 -29.64 -20.07 33.26
N TYR A 221 -29.03 -21.14 33.78
CA TYR A 221 -29.75 -22.33 34.18
C TYR A 221 -30.75 -21.96 35.29
N GLY A 222 -32.03 -21.93 34.94
CA GLY A 222 -33.13 -21.79 35.90
C GLY A 222 -33.27 -23.10 36.68
N LEU A 223 -33.19 -23.03 38.01
CA LEU A 223 -33.49 -24.15 38.89
C LEU A 223 -34.99 -24.50 38.78
N THR A 224 -35.32 -25.58 38.08
CA THR A 224 -36.66 -26.16 38.07
C THR A 224 -36.89 -26.90 39.39
N ARG A 225 -37.77 -26.36 40.23
CA ARG A 225 -38.23 -27.01 41.46
C ARG A 225 -39.09 -28.21 41.08
N TRP A 226 -38.57 -29.42 41.29
CA TRP A 226 -39.34 -30.65 41.16
C TRP A 226 -40.33 -30.76 42.32
N GLY A 227 -41.62 -30.55 42.04
CA GLY A 227 -42.73 -30.96 42.89
C GLY A 227 -43.36 -32.23 42.29
N ARG A 228 -43.34 -33.33 43.05
CA ARG A 228 -44.18 -34.51 42.81
C ARG A 228 -45.41 -34.42 43.74
N PRO A 229 -46.53 -35.10 43.37
CA PRO A 229 -47.89 -34.78 43.83
C PRO A 229 -48.10 -34.86 45.34
#